data_AF-A0AAD5V4R8-F1
#
_entry.id   AF-A0AAD5V4R8-F1
#
_cell.length_a   1.000
_cell.length_b   1.000
_cell.length_c   1.000
_cell.angle_alpha   90.00
_cell.angle_beta   90.00
_cell.angle_gamma   90.00
#
_symmetry.space_group_name_H-M   'P 1'
#
loop_
_entity.id
_entity.type
_entity.pdbx_description
1 polymer ?
#
loop_
_entity_poly.entity_id
_entity_poly.type
_entity_poly.pdbx_seq_one_letter_code
_entity_poly.pdbx_strand_id
1 'polypeptide(L)'
;MSLKLKIEFGGGLELLFSNQRSHQVIIPSRVTPDPTTSTAPALDGEGKDADITYLIYWLRDNLLKEREELFIENKTVSSEKPTWNSGARE
;
A
#
# COMPACT_ATOMS: atom_id res chain seq x y z
N MET A 1 11.31 -7.69 16.65
CA MET A 1 10.07 -8.49 16.57
C MET A 1 9.44 -8.26 15.20
N SER A 2 8.89 -9.28 14.54
CA SER A 2 8.44 -9.24 13.13
C SER A 2 7.05 -9.83 12.96
N LEU A 3 6.28 -9.31 12.00
CA LEU A 3 4.95 -9.80 11.62
C LEU A 3 5.02 -10.56 10.30
N LYS A 4 4.49 -11.79 10.29
CA LYS A 4 4.24 -12.56 9.06
C LYS A 4 2.83 -12.25 8.57
N LEU A 5 2.72 -11.70 7.37
CA LEU A 5 1.45 -11.30 6.77
C LEU A 5 1.24 -12.03 5.45
N LYS A 6 0.01 -12.47 5.19
CA LYS A 6 -0.45 -12.95 3.88
C LYS A 6 -1.28 -11.84 3.25
N ILE A 7 -0.90 -11.40 2.07
CA ILE A 7 -1.54 -10.31 1.32
C ILE A 7 -2.11 -10.91 0.04
N GLU A 8 -3.34 -10.52 -0.29
CA GLU A 8 -4.01 -11.00 -1.50
C GLU A 8 -4.50 -9.82 -2.34
N PHE A 9 -4.07 -9.80 -3.61
CA PHE A 9 -4.49 -8.83 -4.61
C PHE A 9 -5.55 -9.44 -5.53
N GLY A 10 -6.55 -8.64 -5.90
CA GLY A 10 -7.61 -9.04 -6.82
C GLY A 10 -8.09 -7.85 -7.64
N GLY A 11 -8.98 -8.10 -8.59
CA GLY A 11 -9.55 -7.05 -9.45
C GLY A 11 -8.57 -6.48 -10.47
N GLY A 12 -7.52 -7.23 -10.83
CA GLY A 12 -6.50 -6.79 -11.78
C GLY A 12 -5.26 -6.19 -11.13
N LEU A 13 -5.30 -5.89 -9.83
CA LEU A 13 -4.15 -5.40 -9.08
C LEU A 13 -3.02 -6.43 -9.00
N GLU A 14 -3.31 -7.73 -9.06
CA GLU A 14 -2.31 -8.79 -9.07
C GLU A 14 -1.29 -8.64 -10.22
N LEU A 15 -1.70 -8.04 -11.34
CA LEU A 15 -0.83 -7.78 -12.50
C LEU A 15 0.36 -6.89 -12.13
N LEU A 16 0.16 -5.96 -11.19
CA LEU A 16 1.19 -5.02 -10.74
C LEU A 16 2.26 -5.69 -9.87
N PHE A 17 1.93 -6.85 -9.30
CA PHE A 17 2.75 -7.61 -8.35
C PHE A 17 3.25 -8.92 -8.95
N SER A 18 3.84 -8.86 -10.15
CA SER A 18 4.34 -10.04 -10.88
C SER A 18 3.24 -11.03 -11.31
N ASN A 19 2.00 -10.57 -11.46
CA ASN A 19 0.84 -11.42 -11.74
C ASN A 19 0.63 -12.53 -10.67
N GLN A 20 1.00 -12.23 -9.43
CA GLN A 20 0.83 -13.13 -8.29
C GLN A 20 -0.30 -12.60 -7.39
N ARG A 21 -1.32 -13.43 -7.17
CA ARG A 21 -2.44 -13.08 -6.30
C ARG A 21 -2.05 -13.04 -4.83
N SER A 22 -1.21 -13.97 -4.36
CA SER A 22 -0.91 -14.11 -2.93
C SER A 22 0.57 -13.94 -2.64
N HIS A 23 0.88 -13.04 -1.71
CA HIS A 23 2.24 -12.79 -1.24
C HIS A 23 2.33 -13.04 0.26
N GLN A 24 3.36 -13.75 0.69
CA GLN A 24 3.73 -13.82 2.10
C GLN A 24 4.91 -12.89 2.34
N VAL A 25 4.70 -11.93 3.24
CA VAL A 25 5.71 -10.91 3.56
C VAL A 25 5.99 -10.93 5.06
N ILE A 26 7.20 -10.55 5.40
CA ILE A 26 7.64 -10.44 6.79
C ILE A 26 8.09 -9.00 6.99
N ILE A 27 7.36 -8.26 7.82
CA ILE A 27 7.69 -6.86 8.13
C ILE A 27 8.09 -6.72 9.60
N PRO A 28 8.99 -5.78 9.94
CA PRO A 28 9.30 -5.48 11.32
C PRO A 28 8.08 -4.88 12.02
N SER A 29 7.85 -5.25 13.28
CA SER A 29 6.75 -4.68 14.09
C SER A 29 7.01 -3.25 14.55
N ARG A 30 8.29 -2.84 14.64
CA ARG A 30 8.69 -1.46 14.90
C ARG A 30 9.51 -0.94 13.73
N VAL A 31 9.14 0.23 13.24
CA VAL A 31 9.74 0.92 12.11
C VAL A 31 10.26 2.28 12.57
N THR A 32 11.39 2.70 12.03
CA THR A 32 11.89 4.06 12.28
C THR A 32 11.02 5.05 11.52
N PRO A 33 10.65 6.20 12.12
CA PRO A 33 9.92 7.26 11.43
C PRO A 33 10.79 7.79 10.29
N ASP A 34 10.41 7.49 9.05
CA ASP A 34 11.06 8.07 7.87
C ASP A 34 10.26 9.28 7.38
N PRO A 35 10.90 10.44 7.11
CA PRO A 35 10.19 11.65 6.69
C PRO A 35 9.49 11.53 5.32
N THR A 36 9.80 10.49 4.53
CA THR A 36 9.15 10.24 3.24
C THR A 36 7.87 9.41 3.36
N THR A 37 7.75 8.61 4.43
CA THR A 37 6.55 7.83 4.71
C THR A 37 5.59 8.75 5.45
N SER A 38 4.60 9.31 4.74
CA SER A 38 3.69 10.35 5.25
C SER A 38 2.84 9.85 6.43
N THR A 39 3.42 9.82 7.62
CA THR A 39 2.70 9.80 8.89
C THR A 39 3.57 10.62 9.84
N ALA A 40 2.93 11.53 10.57
CA ALA A 40 3.54 12.60 11.35
C ALA A 40 4.92 12.26 11.95
N PRO A 41 5.89 13.20 11.93
CA PRO A 41 7.21 12.97 12.51
C PRO A 41 7.06 12.48 13.95
N ALA A 42 7.58 11.29 14.27
CA ALA A 42 7.65 10.87 15.66
C ALA A 42 8.59 11.86 16.36
N LEU A 43 8.11 12.45 17.45
CA LEU A 43 8.68 13.65 18.06
C LEU A 43 9.98 13.38 18.86
N ASP A 44 10.51 12.17 18.81
CA ASP A 44 11.47 11.71 19.82
C ASP A 44 12.27 10.47 19.37
N GLY A 45 12.38 10.19 18.07
CA GLY A 45 13.20 9.06 17.59
C GLY A 45 12.75 7.68 18.11
N GLU A 46 11.62 7.58 18.79
CA GLU A 46 11.04 6.31 19.20
C GLU A 46 10.44 5.63 17.98
N GLY A 47 10.90 4.40 17.71
CA GLY A 47 10.39 3.60 16.60
C GLY A 47 8.89 3.39 16.76
N LYS A 48 8.12 3.79 15.74
CA LYS A 48 6.66 3.64 15.66
C LYS A 48 6.30 2.20 15.34
N ASP A 49 5.15 1.73 15.80
CA ASP A 49 4.61 0.46 15.35
C ASP A 49 4.28 0.49 13.85
N ALA A 50 4.56 -0.61 13.16
CA ALA A 50 4.27 -0.73 11.74
C ALA A 50 2.75 -0.70 11.50
N ASP A 51 2.29 0.37 10.85
CA ASP A 51 0.89 0.55 10.49
C ASP A 51 0.61 0.22 9.01
N ILE A 52 -0.67 0.25 8.63
CA ILE A 52 -1.09 -0.11 7.27
C ILE A 52 -0.48 0.81 6.19
N THR A 53 -0.22 2.06 6.52
CA THR A 53 0.42 3.02 5.60
C THR A 53 1.85 2.59 5.33
N TYR A 54 2.62 2.24 6.37
CA TYR A 54 3.96 1.65 6.19
C TYR A 54 3.92 0.41 5.31
N LEU A 55 2.95 -0.50 5.52
CA LEU A 55 2.82 -1.70 4.69
C LEU A 55 2.59 -1.35 3.21
N ILE A 56 1.71 -0.40 2.92
CA ILE A 56 1.41 0.02 1.54
C ILE A 56 2.68 0.54 0.83
N TYR A 57 3.46 1.39 1.49
CA TYR A 57 4.73 1.88 0.94
C TYR A 57 5.76 0.76 0.80
N TRP A 58 5.87 -0.12 1.80
CA TRP A 58 6.77 -1.26 1.74
C TRP A 58 6.44 -2.19 0.55
N LEU A 59 5.15 -2.43 0.28
CA LEU A 59 4.71 -3.22 -0.88
C LEU A 59 5.05 -2.55 -2.20
N ARG A 60 4.88 -1.23 -2.31
CA ARG A 60 5.31 -0.45 -3.48
C ARG A 60 6.81 -0.65 -3.72
N ASP A 61 7.63 -0.46 -2.71
CA ASP A 61 9.09 -0.42 -2.90
C ASP A 61 9.71 -1.81 -3.07
N ASN A 62 9.08 -2.87 -2.53
CA ASN A 62 9.66 -4.22 -2.50
C ASN A 62 8.96 -5.21 -3.44
N LEU A 63 7.64 -5.12 -3.62
CA LEU A 63 6.85 -6.14 -4.34
C LEU A 63 6.31 -5.65 -5.68
N LEU A 64 6.07 -4.35 -5.84
CA LEU A 64 5.57 -3.80 -7.09
C LEU A 64 6.60 -3.98 -8.20
N LYS A 65 6.17 -4.52 -9.34
CA LYS A 65 7.00 -4.66 -10.55
C LYS A 65 6.64 -3.67 -11.65
N GLU A 66 5.39 -3.24 -11.64
CA GLU A 66 4.86 -2.27 -12.59
C GLU A 66 5.05 -0.83 -12.07
N ARG A 67 4.39 0.13 -12.74
CA ARG A 67 4.46 1.56 -12.38
C ARG A 67 3.76 1.82 -11.05
N GLU A 68 4.46 2.53 -10.15
CA GLU A 68 3.94 2.97 -8.85
C GLU A 68 2.66 3.79 -8.91
N GLU A 69 2.50 4.55 -9.99
CA GLU A 69 1.32 5.39 -10.25
C GLU A 69 0.03 4.57 -10.40
N LEU A 70 0.12 3.30 -10.80
CA LEU A 70 -1.04 2.39 -10.92
C LEU A 70 -1.49 1.82 -9.56
N PHE A 71 -0.63 1.88 -8.55
CA PHE A 71 -0.90 1.33 -7.22
C PHE A 71 -1.21 2.43 -6.20
N ILE A 72 -0.44 3.52 -6.21
CA ILE A 72 -0.59 4.64 -5.28
C ILE A 72 -0.70 5.94 -6.08
N GLU A 73 -1.85 6.61 -5.95
CA GLU A 73 -2.10 7.91 -6.54
C GLU A 73 -2.42 8.91 -5.44
N ASN A 74 -1.69 10.03 -5.40
CA ASN A 74 -1.88 11.11 -4.42
C ASN A 74 -1.87 10.63 -2.95
N LYS A 75 -0.98 9.69 -2.62
CA LYS A 75 -0.84 9.04 -1.29
C LYS A 75 -2.03 8.18 -0.86
N THR A 76 -2.95 7.88 -1.78
CA THR A 76 -4.08 6.98 -1.56
C THR A 76 -3.98 5.79 -2.51
N VAL A 77 -4.49 4.63 -2.11
CA VAL A 77 -4.60 3.47 -3.02
C VAL A 77 -5.61 3.82 -4.11
N SER A 78 -5.20 3.74 -5.39
CA SER A 78 -6.08 4.08 -6.50
C SER A 78 -7.18 3.03 -6.61
N SER A 79 -8.38 3.37 -6.14
CA SER A 79 -9.60 2.67 -6.51
C SER A 79 -10.09 3.29 -7.80
N GLU A 80 -10.22 2.49 -8.85
CA GLU A 80 -10.91 2.88 -10.08
C GLU A 80 -12.24 3.53 -9.68
N LYS A 81 -12.44 4.79 -10.10
CA LYS A 81 -13.65 5.55 -9.74
C LYS A 81 -14.84 4.83 -10.37
N PRO A 82 -15.87 4.44 -9.61
CA PRO A 82 -17.11 4.01 -10.23
C PRO A 82 -17.68 5.21 -11.00
N THR A 83 -17.61 5.17 -12.32
CA THR A 83 -18.29 6.13 -13.18
C THR A 83 -19.79 5.86 -13.07
N TRP A 84 -20.42 6.39 -12.03
CA TRP A 84 -21.88 6.48 -11.97
C TRP A 84 -22.31 7.39 -13.11
N ASN A 85 -22.71 6.78 -14.23
CA ASN A 85 -23.35 7.47 -15.34
C ASN A 85 -24.78 7.84 -14.91
N SER A 86 -24.91 8.96 -14.21
CA SER A 86 -26.19 9.61 -13.90
C SER A 86 -26.75 10.23 -15.19
N GLY A 87 -27.19 9.38 -16.10
CA GLY A 87 -27.77 9.73 -17.39
C GLY A 87 -28.96 8.83 -17.70
N ALA A 88 -29.91 8.75 -16.78
CA ALA A 88 -31.20 8.15 -17.06
C ALA A 88 -32.28 8.91 -16.29
N ARG A 89 -33.15 9.57 -17.06
CA ARG A 89 -34.39 10.29 -16.71
C ARG A 89 -34.21 11.80 -16.56
N GLU A 90 -34.57 12.54 -17.61
CA GLU A 90 -35.91 13.16 -17.75
C GLU A 90 -36.26 13.32 -19.24
#